data_AF-A0A935VJW2-F1
#
_entry.id   AF-A0A935VJW2-F1
#
_cell.length_a   1.000
_cell.length_b   1.000
_cell.length_c   1.000
_cell.angle_alpha   90.00
_cell.angle_beta   90.00
_cell.angle_gamma   90.00
#
_symmetry.space_group_name_H-M   'P 1'
#
loop_
_entity.id
_entity.type
_entity.pdbx_description
1 polymer ?
#
loop_
_entity_poly.entity_id
_entity_poly.type
_entity_poly.pdbx_seq_one_letter_code
_entity_poly.pdbx_strand_id
1 'polypeptide(L)'
;MNKHGQRTGKWIVYMDNEHKIKSFEGKFRNGRSVGKTFYYTNKGVLDRKEIARGKKLKATFYYANGVVKARGNARVDNLSDKIHYYYYGKWSSYNEKGELEKYDYYKKGKDVRSVYVDKQNQMNDSLMFALNALEVEFNEHRNRWHDSINKHSNNPVKKAEYKQRYAQADSITFSQIDQILCTYGYPSSAVAGEAYITPFYLLSFAPTALKEKHYHLLQSAVNKGILSPKSFAFFADKHRIAKGQKQLYGTQSYYDKDKKEIFYPSEDPDNLQQRRKSIGLEE
;
A
#
# COMPACT_ATOMS: atom_id res chain seq x y z
N MET A 1 -27.93 7.79 -32.60
CA MET A 1 -28.04 8.41 -31.25
C MET A 1 -29.50 8.85 -31.05
N ASN A 2 -29.93 9.23 -29.84
CA ASN A 2 -31.24 9.85 -29.63
C ASN A 2 -31.20 11.36 -29.99
N LYS A 3 -32.34 12.05 -29.89
CA LYS A 3 -32.47 13.49 -30.20
C LYS A 3 -31.57 14.43 -29.37
N HIS A 4 -30.99 13.93 -28.28
CA HIS A 4 -30.06 14.66 -27.41
C HIS A 4 -28.60 14.23 -27.64
N GLY A 5 -28.29 13.54 -28.74
CA GLY A 5 -26.93 13.07 -29.03
C GLY A 5 -26.47 11.93 -28.12
N GLN A 6 -27.37 11.22 -27.44
CA GLN A 6 -26.99 10.12 -26.55
C GLN A 6 -27.05 8.77 -27.25
N ARG A 7 -26.12 7.86 -26.92
CA ARG A 7 -26.10 6.50 -27.46
C ARG A 7 -27.40 5.75 -27.13
N THR A 8 -27.99 5.11 -28.13
CA THR A 8 -29.17 4.24 -28.01
C THR A 8 -29.03 3.09 -29.01
N GLY A 9 -29.48 1.89 -28.66
CA GLY A 9 -29.38 0.70 -29.53
C GLY A 9 -28.08 -0.09 -29.33
N LYS A 10 -27.71 -0.93 -30.30
CA LYS A 10 -26.45 -1.71 -30.29
C LYS A 10 -25.30 -0.82 -30.75
N TRP A 11 -24.16 -0.92 -30.06
CA TRP A 11 -22.94 -0.18 -30.35
C TRP A 11 -21.77 -1.16 -30.37
N ILE A 12 -20.96 -1.08 -31.42
CA ILE A 12 -19.69 -1.79 -31.55
C ILE A 12 -18.64 -0.75 -31.89
N VAL A 13 -17.49 -0.81 -31.22
CA VAL A 13 -16.32 0.04 -31.51
C VAL A 13 -15.19 -0.89 -31.88
N TYR A 14 -14.47 -0.52 -32.94
CA TYR A 14 -13.33 -1.25 -33.48
C TYR A 14 -12.05 -0.44 -33.25
N MET A 15 -10.91 -1.12 -33.13
CA MET A 15 -9.60 -0.48 -32.99
C MET A 15 -8.94 -0.19 -34.34
N ASP A 16 -9.40 -0.87 -35.38
CA ASP A 16 -8.85 -0.83 -36.73
C ASP A 16 -9.87 -0.33 -37.73
N ASN A 17 -9.37 0.29 -38.81
CA ASN A 17 -10.21 0.82 -39.89
C ASN A 17 -10.91 -0.30 -40.69
N GLU A 18 -10.34 -1.51 -40.69
CA GLU A 18 -10.90 -2.69 -41.35
C GLU A 18 -12.06 -3.34 -40.57
N HIS A 19 -12.36 -2.84 -39.36
CA HIS A 19 -13.42 -3.34 -38.49
C HIS A 19 -13.29 -4.84 -38.13
N LYS A 20 -12.06 -5.34 -37.98
CA LYS A 20 -11.79 -6.74 -37.59
C LYS A 20 -11.59 -6.90 -36.09
N ILE A 21 -11.04 -5.90 -35.42
CA ILE A 21 -10.66 -5.95 -34.01
C ILE A 21 -11.61 -5.09 -33.18
N LYS A 22 -12.59 -5.73 -32.53
CA LYS A 22 -13.47 -5.03 -31.59
C LYS A 22 -12.67 -4.58 -30.38
N SER A 23 -12.95 -3.36 -29.90
CA SER A 23 -12.57 -2.88 -28.56
C SER A 23 -13.74 -2.94 -27.58
N PHE A 24 -14.96 -2.82 -28.10
CA PHE A 24 -16.17 -2.72 -27.31
C PHE A 24 -17.39 -3.25 -28.07
N GLU A 25 -18.29 -3.94 -27.37
CA GLU A 25 -19.62 -4.28 -27.86
C GLU A 25 -20.66 -4.16 -26.73
N GLY A 26 -21.76 -3.45 -26.96
CA GLY A 26 -22.81 -3.30 -25.95
C GLY A 26 -24.10 -2.68 -26.46
N LYS A 27 -25.08 -2.53 -25.57
CA LYS A 27 -26.32 -1.80 -25.85
C LYS A 27 -26.45 -0.59 -24.94
N PHE A 28 -27.02 0.48 -25.46
CA PHE A 28 -27.29 1.70 -24.70
C PHE A 28 -28.77 2.08 -24.76
N ARG A 29 -29.24 2.75 -23.69
CA ARG A 29 -30.53 3.43 -23.63
C ARG A 29 -30.32 4.80 -23.01
N ASN A 30 -30.57 5.87 -23.78
CA ASN A 30 -30.37 7.26 -23.34
C ASN A 30 -28.97 7.51 -22.75
N GLY A 31 -27.93 7.03 -23.44
CA GLY A 31 -26.53 7.20 -23.06
C GLY A 31 -26.02 6.26 -21.96
N ARG A 32 -26.89 5.47 -21.32
CA ARG A 32 -26.50 4.50 -20.29
C ARG A 32 -26.39 3.10 -20.87
N SER A 33 -25.36 2.35 -20.50
CA SER A 33 -25.23 0.95 -20.88
C SER A 33 -26.36 0.13 -20.26
N VAL A 34 -26.90 -0.82 -21.02
CA VAL A 34 -27.99 -1.70 -20.58
C VAL A 34 -27.67 -3.15 -20.95
N GLY A 35 -27.94 -4.07 -20.02
CA GLY A 35 -27.68 -5.49 -20.23
C GLY A 35 -26.18 -5.81 -20.25
N LYS A 36 -25.76 -6.65 -21.19
CA LYS A 36 -24.36 -7.10 -21.32
C LYS A 36 -23.54 -6.10 -22.13
N THR A 37 -22.35 -5.81 -21.65
CA THR A 37 -21.33 -5.00 -22.34
C THR A 37 -20.01 -5.77 -22.30
N PHE A 38 -19.30 -5.80 -23.41
CA PHE A 38 -18.06 -6.55 -23.60
C PHE A 38 -16.95 -5.59 -24.00
N TYR A 39 -15.77 -5.78 -23.42
CA TYR A 39 -14.55 -5.04 -23.71
C TYR A 39 -13.45 -6.04 -24.08
N TYR A 40 -12.61 -5.64 -25.01
CA TYR A 40 -11.61 -6.50 -25.62
C TYR A 40 -10.24 -5.82 -25.55
N THR A 41 -9.18 -6.62 -25.50
CA THR A 41 -7.79 -6.14 -25.56
C THR A 41 -7.49 -5.55 -26.94
N ASN A 42 -6.31 -4.94 -27.09
CA ASN A 42 -5.81 -4.45 -28.37
C ASN A 42 -5.61 -5.54 -29.44
N LYS A 43 -5.63 -6.82 -29.04
CA LYS A 43 -5.58 -7.97 -29.93
C LYS A 43 -6.96 -8.59 -30.17
N GLY A 44 -8.04 -7.95 -29.72
CA GLY A 44 -9.42 -8.43 -29.89
C GLY A 44 -9.82 -9.59 -28.97
N VAL A 45 -9.01 -9.91 -27.95
CA VAL A 45 -9.30 -10.96 -26.97
C VAL A 45 -10.27 -10.41 -25.92
N LEU A 46 -11.29 -11.19 -25.53
CA LEU A 46 -12.25 -10.76 -24.51
C LEU A 46 -11.53 -10.53 -23.17
N ASP A 47 -11.58 -9.31 -22.66
CA ASP A 47 -10.94 -8.91 -21.40
C ASP A 47 -11.96 -8.79 -20.26
N ARG A 48 -13.10 -8.15 -20.55
CA ARG A 48 -14.09 -7.82 -19.54
C ARG A 48 -15.51 -7.91 -20.09
N LYS A 49 -16.40 -8.45 -19.26
CA LYS A 49 -17.86 -8.41 -19.45
C LYS A 49 -18.49 -7.71 -18.26
N GLU A 50 -19.41 -6.80 -18.53
CA GLU A 50 -20.20 -6.12 -17.52
C GLU A 50 -21.69 -6.35 -17.77
N ILE A 51 -22.45 -6.50 -16.68
CA ILE A 51 -23.90 -6.60 -16.72
C ILE A 51 -24.47 -5.45 -15.90
N ALA A 52 -25.02 -4.44 -16.58
CA ALA A 52 -25.57 -3.25 -15.95
C ALA A 52 -27.02 -3.46 -15.50
N ARG A 53 -27.31 -3.05 -14.26
CA ARG A 53 -28.64 -2.95 -13.64
C ARG A 53 -28.76 -1.60 -12.94
N GLY A 54 -29.16 -0.57 -13.70
CA GLY A 54 -29.17 0.81 -13.21
C GLY A 54 -27.75 1.30 -12.94
N LYS A 55 -27.49 1.78 -11.72
CA LYS A 55 -26.15 2.23 -11.27
C LYS A 55 -25.23 1.09 -10.83
N LYS A 56 -25.75 -0.13 -10.66
CA LYS A 56 -24.98 -1.30 -10.20
C LYS A 56 -24.62 -2.16 -11.40
N LEU A 57 -23.42 -2.72 -11.36
CA LEU A 57 -22.91 -3.62 -12.39
C LEU A 57 -22.36 -4.88 -11.74
N LYS A 58 -22.47 -6.00 -12.45
CA LYS A 58 -21.64 -7.18 -12.20
C LYS A 58 -20.56 -7.21 -13.27
N ALA A 59 -19.31 -7.16 -12.84
CA ALA A 59 -18.16 -7.23 -13.72
C ALA A 59 -17.54 -8.63 -13.68
N THR A 60 -17.02 -9.08 -14.80
CA THR A 60 -16.30 -10.34 -14.96
C THR A 60 -15.10 -10.08 -15.86
N PHE A 61 -13.91 -10.34 -15.34
CA PHE A 61 -12.65 -10.27 -16.06
C PHE A 61 -12.24 -11.66 -16.51
N TYR A 62 -11.47 -11.72 -17.59
CA TYR A 62 -11.04 -12.94 -18.23
C TYR A 62 -9.53 -12.96 -18.40
N TYR A 63 -8.95 -14.15 -18.31
CA TYR A 63 -7.61 -14.41 -18.82
C TYR A 63 -7.65 -14.47 -20.35
N ALA A 64 -6.48 -14.38 -20.98
CA ALA A 64 -6.36 -14.44 -22.45
C ALA A 64 -6.89 -15.76 -23.03
N ASN A 65 -6.85 -16.85 -22.26
CA ASN A 65 -7.42 -18.16 -22.62
C ASN A 65 -8.95 -18.23 -22.48
N GLY A 66 -9.62 -17.14 -22.08
CA GLY A 66 -11.07 -17.06 -21.92
C GLY A 66 -11.61 -17.56 -20.57
N VAL A 67 -10.75 -18.07 -19.68
CA VAL A 67 -11.12 -18.46 -18.32
C VAL A 67 -11.44 -17.21 -17.49
N VAL A 68 -12.44 -17.30 -16.60
CA VAL A 68 -12.78 -16.19 -15.70
C VAL A 68 -11.61 -15.95 -14.76
N LYS A 69 -11.10 -14.72 -14.74
CA LYS A 69 -10.03 -14.26 -13.84
C LYS A 69 -10.59 -13.72 -12.53
N ALA A 70 -11.60 -12.87 -12.62
CA ALA A 70 -12.22 -12.27 -11.44
C ALA A 70 -13.66 -11.90 -11.74
N ARG A 71 -14.53 -11.91 -10.72
CA ARG A 71 -15.90 -11.40 -10.85
C ARG A 71 -16.38 -10.77 -9.54
N GLY A 72 -17.16 -9.70 -9.66
CA GLY A 72 -17.75 -9.06 -8.51
C GLY A 72 -18.60 -7.86 -8.88
N ASN A 73 -18.81 -6.98 -7.91
CA ASN A 73 -19.73 -5.85 -8.05
C ASN A 73 -18.97 -4.56 -8.33
N ALA A 74 -19.50 -3.78 -9.27
CA ALA A 74 -19.07 -2.43 -9.56
C ALA A 74 -20.27 -1.47 -9.52
N ARG A 75 -20.00 -0.19 -9.34
CA ARG A 75 -21.02 0.84 -9.26
C ARG A 75 -20.55 2.09 -9.98
N VAL A 76 -21.51 2.77 -10.60
CA VAL A 76 -21.33 4.09 -11.19
C VAL A 76 -22.17 5.08 -10.39
N ASP A 77 -21.51 5.99 -9.70
CA ASP A 77 -22.15 7.14 -9.08
C ASP A 77 -21.85 8.42 -9.88
N ASN A 78 -22.89 9.21 -10.13
CA ASN A 78 -22.73 10.53 -10.74
C ASN A 78 -22.54 11.53 -9.59
N LEU A 79 -21.33 12.07 -9.47
CA LEU A 79 -21.03 13.21 -8.62
C LEU A 79 -21.28 14.50 -9.42
N SER A 80 -21.31 15.65 -8.75
CA SER A 80 -21.62 16.94 -9.38
C SER A 80 -20.68 17.33 -10.51
N ASP A 81 -19.42 16.90 -10.43
CA ASP A 81 -18.32 17.26 -11.33
C ASP A 81 -17.77 16.06 -12.13
N LYS A 82 -18.06 14.82 -11.72
CA LYS A 82 -17.50 13.62 -12.35
C LYS A 82 -18.36 12.38 -12.19
N ILE A 83 -18.14 11.43 -13.11
CA ILE A 83 -18.66 10.06 -12.97
C ILE A 83 -17.62 9.25 -12.21
N HIS A 84 -18.03 8.62 -11.10
CA HIS A 84 -17.18 7.73 -10.31
C HIS A 84 -17.60 6.28 -10.50
N TYR A 85 -16.82 5.54 -11.27
CA TYR A 85 -16.92 4.09 -11.41
C TYR A 85 -15.98 3.43 -10.39
N TYR A 86 -16.48 2.49 -9.60
CA TYR A 86 -15.65 1.78 -8.61
C TYR A 86 -16.16 0.37 -8.27
N TYR A 87 -15.23 -0.50 -7.87
CA TYR A 87 -15.52 -1.84 -7.35
C TYR A 87 -15.93 -1.81 -5.88
N TYR A 88 -16.81 -2.72 -5.47
CA TYR A 88 -17.20 -2.85 -4.06
C TYR A 88 -17.62 -4.27 -3.69
N GLY A 89 -17.58 -4.54 -2.39
CA GLY A 89 -17.99 -5.81 -1.81
C GLY A 89 -17.01 -6.93 -2.16
N LYS A 90 -17.50 -8.16 -2.01
CA LYS A 90 -16.76 -9.39 -2.26
C LYS A 90 -16.62 -9.65 -3.76
N TRP A 91 -15.39 -9.90 -4.18
CA TRP A 91 -14.99 -10.37 -5.50
C TRP A 91 -14.45 -11.79 -5.37
N SER A 92 -14.68 -12.61 -6.38
CA SER A 92 -14.11 -13.95 -6.50
C SER A 92 -13.02 -13.92 -7.55
N SER A 93 -11.84 -14.37 -7.20
CA SER A 93 -10.66 -14.42 -8.07
C SER A 93 -10.25 -15.88 -8.27
N TYR A 94 -9.90 -16.20 -9.51
CA TYR A 94 -9.69 -17.56 -9.99
C TYR A 94 -8.32 -17.64 -10.66
N ASN A 95 -7.71 -18.82 -10.65
CA ASN A 95 -6.48 -19.08 -11.40
C ASN A 95 -6.76 -19.35 -12.89
N GLU A 96 -5.71 -19.51 -13.71
CA GLU A 96 -5.85 -19.73 -15.16
C GLU A 96 -6.53 -21.07 -15.53
N LYS A 97 -6.64 -22.00 -14.58
CA LYS A 97 -7.40 -23.26 -14.73
C LYS A 97 -8.89 -23.09 -14.40
N GLY A 98 -9.29 -21.93 -13.86
CA GLY A 98 -10.68 -21.61 -13.51
C GLY A 98 -11.07 -22.02 -12.09
N GLU A 99 -10.09 -22.40 -11.27
CA GLU A 99 -10.31 -22.78 -9.87
C GLU A 99 -10.37 -21.52 -9.00
N LEU A 100 -11.28 -21.47 -8.05
CA LEU A 100 -11.42 -20.33 -7.14
C LEU A 100 -10.22 -20.29 -6.19
N GLU A 101 -9.41 -19.24 -6.29
CA GLU A 101 -8.18 -19.09 -5.52
C GLU A 101 -8.41 -18.28 -4.25
N LYS A 102 -9.12 -17.16 -4.37
CA LYS A 102 -9.32 -16.22 -3.26
C LYS A 102 -10.55 -15.33 -3.43
N TYR A 103 -10.83 -14.60 -2.37
CA TYR A 103 -11.81 -13.52 -2.35
C TYR A 103 -11.15 -12.19 -2.03
N ASP A 104 -11.35 -11.21 -2.90
CA ASP A 104 -10.90 -9.83 -2.70
C ASP A 104 -12.09 -8.98 -2.24
N TYR A 105 -11.84 -8.01 -1.36
CA TYR A 105 -12.89 -7.17 -0.79
C TYR A 105 -12.59 -5.72 -1.09
N TYR A 106 -13.51 -5.09 -1.83
CA TYR A 106 -13.36 -3.70 -2.22
C TYR A 106 -14.30 -2.79 -1.42
N LYS A 107 -13.80 -1.62 -1.02
CA LYS A 107 -14.60 -0.54 -0.42
C LYS A 107 -14.38 0.74 -1.24
N LYS A 108 -15.42 1.14 -1.97
CA LYS A 108 -15.38 2.33 -2.86
C LYS A 108 -14.17 2.34 -3.80
N GLY A 109 -13.87 1.20 -4.42
CA GLY A 109 -12.77 1.03 -5.37
C GLY A 109 -11.43 0.68 -4.74
N LYS A 110 -11.25 0.91 -3.43
CA LYS A 110 -10.04 0.51 -2.72
C LYS A 110 -10.12 -0.98 -2.39
N ASP A 111 -9.10 -1.74 -2.79
CA ASP A 111 -8.90 -3.09 -2.31
C ASP A 111 -8.44 -3.04 -0.85
N VAL A 112 -9.18 -3.69 0.06
CA VAL A 112 -8.95 -3.57 1.50
C VAL A 112 -8.63 -4.89 2.19
N ARG A 113 -8.86 -6.02 1.52
CA ARG A 113 -8.60 -7.33 2.10
C ARG A 113 -8.66 -8.40 1.01
N SER A 114 -7.72 -9.33 1.05
CA SER A 114 -7.80 -10.60 0.34
C SER A 114 -7.91 -11.77 1.33
N VAL A 115 -8.61 -12.83 0.94
CA VAL A 115 -8.73 -14.07 1.72
C VAL A 115 -8.66 -15.26 0.77
N TYR A 116 -7.61 -16.06 0.91
CA TYR A 116 -7.43 -17.28 0.12
C TYR A 116 -8.43 -18.37 0.51
N VAL A 117 -8.80 -19.21 -0.45
CA VAL A 117 -9.64 -20.39 -0.20
C VAL A 117 -8.88 -21.43 0.61
N ASP A 118 -7.59 -21.61 0.33
CA ASP A 118 -6.70 -22.37 1.19
C ASP A 118 -6.52 -21.64 2.53
N LYS A 119 -7.01 -22.28 3.61
CA LYS A 119 -6.97 -21.73 4.97
C LYS A 119 -5.56 -21.69 5.57
N GLN A 120 -4.62 -22.45 5.02
CA GLN A 120 -3.22 -22.40 5.44
C GLN A 120 -2.54 -21.13 4.92
N ASN A 121 -3.04 -20.56 3.82
CA ASN A 121 -2.55 -19.31 3.27
C ASN A 121 -3.18 -18.10 4.00
N GLN A 122 -2.35 -17.41 4.79
CA GLN A 122 -2.74 -16.24 5.58
C GLN A 122 -2.51 -14.91 4.84
N MET A 123 -2.04 -14.95 3.60
CA MET A 123 -1.66 -13.76 2.84
C MET A 123 -2.86 -12.83 2.65
N ASN A 124 -2.61 -11.54 2.86
CA ASN A 124 -3.51 -10.46 2.56
C ASN A 124 -2.87 -9.57 1.49
N ASP A 125 -3.12 -9.90 0.22
CA ASP A 125 -2.49 -9.22 -0.91
C ASP A 125 -2.76 -7.71 -0.90
N SER A 126 -3.97 -7.30 -0.53
CA SER A 126 -4.33 -5.88 -0.42
C SER A 126 -3.44 -5.13 0.57
N LEU A 127 -3.10 -5.76 1.71
CA LEU A 127 -2.20 -5.18 2.70
C LEU A 127 -0.75 -5.19 2.19
N MET A 128 -0.29 -6.30 1.63
CA MET A 128 1.05 -6.41 1.02
C MET A 128 1.26 -5.33 -0.05
N PHE A 129 0.33 -5.20 -1.00
CA PHE A 129 0.42 -4.18 -2.06
C PHE A 129 0.35 -2.76 -1.49
N ALA A 130 -0.49 -2.51 -0.48
CA ALA A 130 -0.55 -1.20 0.15
C ALA A 130 0.76 -0.82 0.85
N LEU A 131 1.43 -1.77 1.51
CA LEU A 131 2.73 -1.54 2.14
C LEU A 131 3.83 -1.29 1.09
N ASN A 132 3.92 -2.13 0.06
CA ASN A 132 4.90 -1.97 -1.00
C ASN A 132 4.74 -0.64 -1.74
N ALA A 133 3.50 -0.26 -2.08
CA ALA A 133 3.23 1.03 -2.73
C ALA A 133 3.64 2.19 -1.83
N LEU A 134 3.34 2.11 -0.53
CA LEU A 134 3.69 3.14 0.44
C LEU A 134 5.21 3.30 0.57
N GLU A 135 5.97 2.20 0.57
CA GLU A 135 7.43 2.25 0.61
C GLU A 135 8.03 2.87 -0.66
N VAL A 136 7.54 2.48 -1.84
CA VAL A 136 8.00 3.05 -3.12
C VAL A 136 7.70 4.55 -3.16
N GLU A 137 6.47 4.95 -2.84
CA GLU A 137 6.08 6.36 -2.79
C GLU A 137 6.93 7.14 -1.77
N PHE A 138 7.23 6.54 -0.62
CA PHE A 138 8.10 7.13 0.40
C PHE A 138 9.50 7.42 -0.13
N ASN A 139 10.13 6.42 -0.73
CA ASN A 139 11.50 6.53 -1.23
C ASN A 139 11.58 7.49 -2.43
N GLU A 140 10.64 7.39 -3.38
CA GLU A 140 10.61 8.25 -4.56
C GLU A 140 10.51 9.73 -4.21
N HIS A 141 9.60 10.10 -3.30
CA HIS A 141 9.43 11.51 -2.96
C HIS A 141 10.64 12.03 -2.17
N ARG A 142 11.22 11.24 -1.27
CA ARG A 142 12.41 11.63 -0.52
C ARG A 142 13.59 11.87 -1.44
N ASN A 143 13.84 10.97 -2.39
CA ASN A 143 14.89 11.14 -3.40
C ASN A 143 14.65 12.40 -4.22
N ARG A 144 13.44 12.58 -4.78
CA ARG A 144 13.07 13.75 -5.58
C ARG A 144 13.32 15.08 -4.85
N TRP A 145 12.88 15.17 -3.60
CA TRP A 145 13.00 16.40 -2.83
C TRP A 145 14.40 16.61 -2.30
N HIS A 146 15.13 15.54 -1.95
CA HIS A 146 16.55 15.62 -1.60
C HIS A 146 17.38 16.18 -2.76
N ASP A 147 17.19 15.67 -3.98
CA ASP A 147 17.85 16.18 -5.19
C ASP A 147 17.51 17.65 -5.44
N SER A 148 16.23 18.00 -5.27
CA SER A 148 15.76 19.38 -5.44
C SER A 148 16.39 20.34 -4.41
N ILE A 149 16.54 19.90 -3.15
CA ILE A 149 17.21 20.64 -2.07
C ILE A 149 18.70 20.83 -2.38
N ASN A 150 19.38 19.78 -2.83
CA ASN A 150 20.81 19.83 -3.12
C ASN A 150 21.10 20.71 -4.34
N LYS A 151 20.31 20.58 -5.42
CA LYS A 151 20.43 21.41 -6.64
C LYS A 151 20.23 22.90 -6.37
N HIS A 152 19.45 23.26 -5.34
CA HIS A 152 19.13 24.65 -4.99
C HIS A 152 19.74 25.06 -3.64
N SER A 153 20.85 24.45 -3.24
CA SER A 153 21.51 24.71 -1.96
C SER A 153 21.83 26.19 -1.72
N ASN A 154 22.14 26.93 -2.79
CA ASN A 154 22.47 28.37 -2.80
C ASN A 154 21.24 29.30 -2.85
N ASN A 155 20.02 28.77 -2.97
CA ASN A 155 18.78 29.57 -2.96
C ASN A 155 17.96 29.26 -1.70
N PRO A 156 18.02 30.11 -0.65
CA PRO A 156 17.37 29.85 0.63
C PRO A 156 15.85 29.69 0.52
N VAL A 157 15.19 30.46 -0.35
CA VAL A 157 13.73 30.43 -0.53
C VAL A 157 13.29 29.09 -1.13
N LYS A 158 13.89 28.68 -2.25
CA LYS A 158 13.59 27.38 -2.88
C LYS A 158 13.95 26.21 -1.97
N LYS A 159 15.08 26.30 -1.26
CA LYS A 159 15.49 25.28 -0.29
C LYS A 159 14.46 25.09 0.82
N ALA A 160 13.92 26.19 1.37
CA ALA A 160 12.87 26.14 2.39
C ALA A 160 11.57 25.54 1.83
N GLU A 161 11.15 25.93 0.63
CA GLU A 161 9.98 25.38 -0.06
C GLU A 161 10.09 23.85 -0.26
N TYR A 162 11.24 23.36 -0.73
CA TYR A 162 11.43 21.91 -0.95
C TYR A 162 11.51 21.13 0.37
N LYS A 163 12.11 21.71 1.42
CA LYS A 163 12.07 21.11 2.76
C LYS A 163 10.65 21.00 3.30
N GLN A 164 9.80 22.00 3.04
CA GLN A 164 8.40 21.96 3.43
C GLN A 164 7.65 20.86 2.67
N ARG A 165 7.84 20.76 1.35
CA ARG A 165 7.22 19.68 0.54
C ARG A 165 7.70 18.29 0.94
N TYR A 166 8.99 18.15 1.27
CA TYR A 166 9.56 16.93 1.82
C TYR A 166 8.82 16.52 3.10
N ALA A 167 8.74 17.45 4.08
CA ALA A 167 8.08 17.17 5.36
C ALA A 167 6.57 16.86 5.20
N GLN A 168 5.89 17.53 4.27
CA GLN A 168 4.48 17.25 3.95
C GLN A 168 4.30 15.84 3.38
N ALA A 169 5.15 15.41 2.46
CA ALA A 169 5.07 14.08 1.86
C ALA A 169 5.41 12.97 2.89
N ASP A 170 6.43 13.18 3.72
CA ASP A 170 6.74 12.31 4.87
C ASP A 170 5.52 12.21 5.79
N SER A 171 4.85 13.32 6.13
CA SER A 171 3.68 13.35 6.99
C SER A 171 2.49 12.55 6.45
N ILE A 172 2.26 12.57 5.12
CA ILE A 172 1.20 11.78 4.49
C ILE A 172 1.50 10.28 4.65
N THR A 173 2.75 9.89 4.38
CA THR A 173 3.21 8.50 4.55
C THR A 173 3.03 8.03 5.99
N PHE A 174 3.43 8.86 6.95
CA PHE A 174 3.31 8.57 8.37
C PHE A 174 1.85 8.42 8.82
N SER A 175 0.93 9.23 8.28
CA SER A 175 -0.50 9.07 8.53
C SER A 175 -1.05 7.76 7.94
N GLN A 176 -0.58 7.34 6.77
CA GLN A 176 -1.03 6.11 6.13
C GLN A 176 -0.53 4.87 6.86
N ILE A 177 0.75 4.83 7.26
CA ILE A 177 1.28 3.70 8.03
C ILE A 177 0.65 3.62 9.42
N ASP A 178 0.36 4.76 10.06
CA ASP A 178 -0.39 4.81 11.31
C ASP A 178 -1.76 4.14 11.16
N GLN A 179 -2.50 4.50 10.12
CA GLN A 179 -3.82 3.92 9.84
C GLN A 179 -3.74 2.41 9.58
N ILE A 180 -2.73 1.96 8.84
CA ILE A 180 -2.51 0.53 8.55
C ILE A 180 -2.25 -0.22 9.86
N LEU A 181 -1.32 0.25 10.69
CA LEU A 181 -0.98 -0.39 11.96
C LEU A 181 -2.16 -0.38 12.95
N CYS A 182 -2.97 0.68 12.97
CA CYS A 182 -4.19 0.73 13.78
C CYS A 182 -5.26 -0.28 13.29
N THR A 183 -5.27 -0.62 12.00
CA THR A 183 -6.28 -1.50 11.41
C THR A 183 -5.89 -2.98 11.48
N TYR A 184 -4.62 -3.29 11.21
CA TYR A 184 -4.15 -4.67 11.05
C TYR A 184 -3.19 -5.12 12.15
N GLY A 185 -2.75 -4.22 13.04
CA GLY A 185 -1.60 -4.47 13.89
C GLY A 185 -0.31 -4.56 13.08
N TYR A 186 0.73 -5.15 13.67
CA TYR A 186 1.98 -5.40 12.96
C TYR A 186 1.84 -6.69 12.14
N PRO A 187 1.92 -6.64 10.79
CA PRO A 187 1.77 -7.83 9.97
C PRO A 187 2.97 -8.77 10.12
N SER A 188 2.72 -10.08 10.13
CA SER A 188 3.78 -11.08 9.97
C SER A 188 4.11 -11.27 8.48
N SER A 189 5.24 -11.93 8.21
CA SER A 189 5.62 -12.33 6.85
C SER A 189 4.60 -13.27 6.19
N ALA A 190 3.89 -14.09 6.96
CA ALA A 190 2.81 -14.94 6.45
C ALA A 190 1.59 -14.14 5.94
N VAL A 191 1.39 -12.93 6.47
CA VAL A 191 0.24 -12.07 6.12
C VAL A 191 0.58 -11.05 5.04
N ALA A 192 1.79 -10.48 5.06
CA ALA A 192 2.18 -9.40 4.16
C ALA A 192 3.36 -9.75 3.24
N GLY A 193 3.79 -11.02 3.19
CA GLY A 193 4.98 -11.42 2.44
C GLY A 193 6.21 -10.66 2.95
N GLU A 194 7.10 -10.27 2.04
CA GLU A 194 8.28 -9.46 2.38
C GLU A 194 7.92 -8.05 2.87
N ALA A 195 6.74 -7.51 2.50
CA ALA A 195 6.31 -6.17 2.89
C ALA A 195 6.09 -6.00 4.41
N TYR A 196 6.17 -7.08 5.20
CA TYR A 196 6.09 -7.02 6.65
C TYR A 196 7.20 -6.17 7.31
N ILE A 197 8.32 -5.92 6.60
CA ILE A 197 9.39 -5.05 7.10
C ILE A 197 9.08 -3.55 6.95
N THR A 198 8.22 -3.19 5.99
CA THR A 198 7.93 -1.80 5.63
C THR A 198 7.46 -0.95 6.82
N PRO A 199 6.55 -1.41 7.71
CA PRO A 199 6.14 -0.59 8.85
C PRO A 199 7.30 -0.21 9.77
N PHE A 200 8.20 -1.14 10.10
CA PHE A 200 9.37 -0.86 10.94
C PHE A 200 10.35 0.11 10.24
N TYR A 201 10.57 -0.08 8.94
CA TYR A 201 11.38 0.83 8.12
C TYR A 201 10.83 2.27 8.16
N LEU A 202 9.55 2.46 7.85
CA LEU A 202 8.92 3.79 7.85
C LEU A 202 8.91 4.43 9.24
N LEU A 203 8.60 3.65 10.28
CA LEU A 203 8.62 4.14 11.66
C LEU A 203 10.02 4.56 12.12
N SER A 204 11.10 4.04 11.54
CA SER A 204 12.47 4.47 11.87
C SER A 204 12.72 5.95 11.52
N PHE A 205 12.03 6.47 10.51
CA PHE A 205 12.06 7.88 10.08
C PHE A 205 10.97 8.75 10.72
N ALA A 206 9.96 8.14 11.34
CA ALA A 206 8.81 8.86 11.88
C ALA A 206 9.18 9.84 13.02
N PRO A 207 8.34 10.86 13.27
CA PRO A 207 8.44 11.71 14.45
C PRO A 207 8.31 10.91 15.75
N THR A 208 8.91 11.41 16.84
CA THR A 208 8.91 10.75 18.16
C THR A 208 7.52 10.38 18.65
N ALA A 209 6.52 11.25 18.43
CA ALA A 209 5.13 10.99 18.84
C ALA A 209 4.54 9.73 18.18
N LEU A 210 4.82 9.50 16.89
CA LEU A 210 4.32 8.32 16.19
C LEU A 210 5.09 7.04 16.59
N LYS A 211 6.41 7.17 16.82
CA LYS A 211 7.24 6.09 17.37
C LYS A 211 6.73 5.64 18.74
N GLU A 212 6.43 6.59 19.63
CA GLU A 212 5.85 6.31 20.95
C GLU A 212 4.53 5.57 20.83
N LYS A 213 3.62 6.07 19.97
CA LYS A 213 2.30 5.47 19.75
C LYS A 213 2.38 3.98 19.39
N HIS A 214 3.36 3.60 18.56
CA HIS A 214 3.53 2.23 18.08
C HIS A 214 4.60 1.42 18.83
N TYR A 215 5.20 1.96 19.90
CA TYR A 215 6.31 1.31 20.60
C TYR A 215 5.94 -0.08 21.12
N HIS A 216 4.81 -0.21 21.83
CA HIS A 216 4.35 -1.49 22.36
C HIS A 216 3.95 -2.49 21.27
N LEU A 217 3.47 -1.98 20.12
CA LEU A 217 3.16 -2.83 18.97
C LEU A 217 4.44 -3.46 18.39
N LEU A 218 5.50 -2.65 18.23
CA LEU A 218 6.81 -3.12 17.79
C LEU A 218 7.43 -4.10 18.80
N GLN A 219 7.36 -3.78 20.09
CA GLN A 219 7.82 -4.67 21.16
C GLN A 219 7.08 -6.01 21.14
N SER A 220 5.76 -5.99 20.95
CA SER A 220 4.97 -7.22 20.80
C SER A 220 5.36 -8.02 19.56
N ALA A 221 5.70 -7.35 18.45
CA ALA A 221 6.14 -8.03 17.23
C ALA A 221 7.49 -8.73 17.44
N VAL A 222 8.42 -8.12 18.18
CA VAL A 222 9.69 -8.77 18.58
C VAL A 222 9.43 -9.99 19.46
N ASN A 223 8.58 -9.86 20.49
CA ASN A 223 8.24 -10.97 21.39
C ASN A 223 7.60 -12.16 20.67
N LYS A 224 6.92 -11.90 19.54
CA LYS A 224 6.31 -12.92 18.67
C LYS A 224 7.29 -13.48 17.62
N GLY A 225 8.55 -13.05 17.63
CA GLY A 225 9.56 -13.45 16.63
C GLY A 225 9.31 -12.89 15.23
N ILE A 226 8.44 -11.88 15.09
CA ILE A 226 8.15 -11.24 13.80
C ILE A 226 9.26 -10.26 13.43
N LEU A 227 9.75 -9.49 14.41
CA LEU A 227 10.82 -8.51 14.22
C LEU A 227 12.11 -8.94 14.91
N SER A 228 13.24 -8.54 14.32
CA SER A 228 14.56 -8.77 14.92
C SER A 228 14.70 -8.02 16.25
N PRO A 229 15.00 -8.71 17.36
CA PRO A 229 15.33 -8.08 18.64
C PRO A 229 16.49 -7.09 18.52
N LYS A 230 17.50 -7.43 17.71
CA LYS A 230 18.67 -6.58 17.44
C LYS A 230 18.26 -5.25 16.80
N SER A 231 17.47 -5.28 15.73
CA SER A 231 16.99 -4.05 15.07
C SER A 231 16.13 -3.20 16.02
N PHE A 232 15.28 -3.85 16.82
CA PHE A 232 14.46 -3.15 17.81
C PHE A 232 15.29 -2.51 18.93
N ALA A 233 16.43 -3.09 19.34
CA ALA A 233 17.31 -2.50 20.33
C ALA A 233 17.85 -1.12 19.90
N PHE A 234 18.29 -0.99 18.65
CA PHE A 234 18.70 0.32 18.09
C PHE A 234 17.54 1.32 18.05
N PHE A 235 16.35 0.87 17.63
CA PHE A 235 15.15 1.71 17.64
C PHE A 235 14.79 2.17 19.06
N ALA A 236 14.80 1.26 20.03
CA ALA A 236 14.44 1.51 21.41
C ALA A 236 15.38 2.52 22.09
N ASP A 237 16.69 2.35 21.94
CA ASP A 237 17.64 3.29 22.54
C ASP A 237 17.58 4.67 21.89
N LYS A 238 17.46 4.75 20.56
CA LYS A 238 17.28 6.02 19.86
C LYS A 238 16.02 6.76 20.32
N HIS A 239 14.93 6.01 20.52
CA HIS A 239 13.67 6.53 21.03
C HIS A 239 13.80 7.04 22.48
N ARG A 240 14.50 6.29 23.34
CA ARG A 240 14.76 6.69 24.73
C ARG A 240 15.64 7.92 24.84
N ILE A 241 16.72 8.01 24.06
CA ILE A 241 17.58 9.20 24.04
C ILE A 241 16.81 10.44 23.57
N ALA A 242 15.94 10.30 22.56
CA ALA A 242 15.09 11.39 22.11
C ALA A 242 14.14 11.91 23.21
N LYS A 243 13.88 11.10 24.25
CA LYS A 243 13.09 11.46 25.44
C LYS A 243 13.95 11.87 26.64
N GLY A 244 15.27 11.98 26.48
CA GLY A 244 16.20 12.26 27.58
C GLY A 244 16.39 11.09 28.56
N GLN A 245 16.02 9.87 28.15
CA GLN A 245 16.11 8.67 28.97
C GLN A 245 17.41 7.91 28.70
N LYS A 246 17.91 7.20 29.72
CA LYS A 246 19.07 6.30 29.59
C LYS A 246 18.75 5.13 28.67
N GLN A 247 19.76 4.59 27.97
CA GLN A 247 19.64 3.47 27.04
C GLN A 247 19.32 2.15 27.74
N LEU A 248 18.65 1.23 27.05
CA LEU A 248 18.47 -0.15 27.50
C LEU A 248 19.58 -1.06 27.01
N TYR A 249 20.02 -0.88 25.75
CA TYR A 249 20.95 -1.79 25.08
C TYR A 249 22.29 -1.13 24.74
N GLY A 250 22.47 0.16 25.05
CA GLY A 250 23.74 0.86 24.84
C GLY A 250 24.16 0.94 23.38
N THR A 251 23.20 1.06 22.45
CA THR A 251 23.47 0.98 21.00
C THR A 251 23.80 2.31 20.33
N GLN A 252 23.52 3.43 21.00
CA GLN A 252 23.73 4.76 20.45
C GLN A 252 24.93 5.44 21.09
N SER A 253 25.66 6.16 20.23
CA SER A 253 26.81 6.98 20.56
C SER A 253 26.73 8.31 19.81
N TYR A 254 27.60 9.25 20.18
CA TYR A 254 27.87 10.47 19.44
C TYR A 254 29.39 10.71 19.40
N TYR A 255 29.85 11.51 18.45
CA TYR A 255 31.24 11.94 18.40
C TYR A 255 31.38 13.29 19.08
N ASP A 256 32.37 13.42 19.97
CA ASP A 256 32.73 14.71 20.54
C ASP A 256 33.50 15.59 19.55
N LYS A 257 33.87 16.78 19.99
CA LYS A 257 34.65 17.75 19.19
C LYS A 257 36.00 17.18 18.71
N ASP A 258 36.55 16.20 19.41
CA ASP A 258 37.84 15.57 19.14
C ASP A 258 37.67 14.28 18.32
N LYS A 259 36.45 14.04 17.77
CA LYS A 259 36.05 12.84 17.01
C LYS A 259 36.16 11.55 17.82
N LYS A 260 36.13 11.63 19.14
CA LYS A 260 36.04 10.45 20.00
C LYS A 260 34.59 10.02 20.13
N GLU A 261 34.34 8.73 19.95
CA GLU A 261 33.01 8.14 20.15
C GLU A 261 32.69 8.06 21.66
N ILE A 262 31.55 8.63 22.04
CA ILE A 262 31.03 8.61 23.40
C ILE A 262 29.63 7.98 23.37
N PHE A 263 29.45 6.91 24.14
CA PHE A 263 28.16 6.27 24.30
C PHE A 263 27.27 7.04 25.25
N TYR A 264 25.97 7.12 24.96
CA TYR A 264 25.01 7.67 25.91
C TYR A 264 24.89 6.75 27.15
N PRO A 265 24.53 7.27 28.33
CA PRO A 265 24.40 6.46 29.54
C PRO A 265 23.36 5.34 29.41
N SER A 266 23.68 4.17 29.94
CA SER A 266 22.76 3.02 30.04
C SER A 266 22.04 3.01 31.39
N GLU A 267 20.79 2.54 31.41
CA GLU A 267 19.96 2.48 32.62
C GLU A 267 20.55 1.55 33.68
N ASP A 268 21.06 0.41 33.24
CA ASP A 268 21.62 -0.65 34.09
C ASP A 268 22.91 -1.18 33.42
N PRO A 269 24.04 -0.49 33.62
CA PRO A 269 25.32 -0.85 33.02
C PRO A 269 25.84 -2.23 33.45
N ASP A 270 25.61 -2.62 34.71
CA ASP A 270 26.12 -3.87 35.28
C ASP A 270 25.53 -5.11 34.58
N ASN A 271 24.26 -5.04 34.19
CA ASN A 271 23.57 -6.14 33.47
C ASN A 271 23.47 -5.91 31.96
N LEU A 272 24.14 -4.88 31.42
CA LEU A 272 24.03 -4.50 30.01
C LEU A 272 24.44 -5.64 29.06
N GLN A 273 25.58 -6.29 29.33
CA GLN A 273 26.08 -7.37 28.47
C GLN A 273 25.22 -8.62 28.52
N GLN A 274 24.68 -8.98 29.68
CA GLN A 274 23.72 -10.07 29.78
C GLN A 274 22.46 -9.78 28.95
N ARG A 275 21.95 -8.54 29.02
CA ARG A 275 20.79 -8.09 28.24
C ARG A 275 21.08 -8.14 26.74
N ARG A 276 22.25 -7.67 26.29
CA ARG A 276 22.70 -7.68 24.89
C ARG A 276 22.87 -9.09 24.35
N LYS A 277 23.45 -10.00 25.12
CA LYS A 277 23.58 -11.42 24.77
C LYS A 277 22.22 -12.09 24.60
N SER A 278 21.25 -11.80 25.47
CA SER A 278 19.90 -12.41 25.41
C SER A 278 19.13 -12.10 24.12
N ILE A 279 19.52 -11.03 23.39
CA ILE A 279 18.88 -10.60 22.14
C ILE A 279 19.80 -10.75 20.92
N GLY A 280 20.97 -11.38 21.07
CA GLY A 280 21.95 -11.58 19.99
C GLY A 280 22.61 -10.30 19.49
N LEU A 281 22.77 -9.28 20.36
CA LEU A 281 23.46 -8.03 19.99
C LEU A 281 24.99 -8.17 20.03
N GLU A 282 25.50 -9.09 20.87
CA GLU A 282 26.91 -9.47 20.98
C GLU A 282 27.02 -11.00 20.83
N GLU A 283 28.03 -11.45 20.08
CA GLU A 283 28.51 -12.84 20.06
C GLU A 283 29.49 -13.08 21.22
#